data_AF-A0A523W8A2-F1
#
_entry.id   AF-A0A523W8A2-F1
#
_cell.length_a   1.000
_cell.length_b   1.000
_cell.length_c   1.000
_cell.angle_alpha   90.00
_cell.angle_beta   90.00
_cell.angle_gamma   90.00
#
_symmetry.space_group_name_H-M   'P 1'
#
loop_
_entity.id
_entity.type
_entity.pdbx_description
1 polymer ?
#
loop_
_entity_poly.entity_id
_entity_poly.type
_entity_poly.pdbx_seq_one_letter_code
_entity_poly.pdbx_strand_id
1 'polypeptide(L)' 'MQKRLIRKLNLEILLSQIRPHPTPKPSLEQYTIPANVAATILYIAAYTYNDIIDKTVLDLGCGTGRLALGAAFLG' A
#
# COMPACT_ATOMS: atom_id res chain seq x y z
N MET A 1 -2.03 -10.04 -20.47
CA MET A 1 -2.43 -8.64 -20.24
C MET A 1 -1.19 -7.76 -20.27
N GLN A 2 -1.24 -6.59 -20.92
CA GLN A 2 -0.13 -5.65 -20.91
C GLN A 2 -0.01 -5.04 -19.50
N LYS A 3 1.13 -5.23 -18.82
CA LYS A 3 1.37 -4.68 -17.47
C LYS A 3 1.40 -3.15 -17.56
N ARG A 4 0.42 -2.48 -16.95
CA ARG A 4 0.35 -1.01 -16.91
C ARG A 4 1.28 -0.49 -15.81
N LEU A 5 2.32 0.27 -16.19
CA LEU A 5 3.17 0.95 -15.23
C LEU A 5 2.42 2.14 -14.61
N ILE A 6 2.16 2.08 -13.31
CA ILE A 6 1.65 3.20 -12.52
C ILE A 6 2.83 4.03 -12.02
N ARG A 7 2.81 5.35 -12.21
CA ARG A 7 3.82 6.25 -11.62
C ARG A 7 3.70 6.26 -10.09
N LYS A 8 4.84 6.22 -9.37
CA LYS A 8 4.87 6.21 -7.89
C LYS A 8 4.06 7.35 -7.26
N LEU A 9 4.15 8.55 -7.83
CA LEU A 9 3.41 9.72 -7.35
C LEU A 9 1.88 9.51 -7.40
N ASN A 10 1.37 8.85 -8.44
CA ASN A 10 -0.07 8.58 -8.56
C ASN A 10 -0.53 7.57 -7.49
N LEU A 11 0.31 6.56 -7.21
CA LEU A 11 0.06 5.62 -6.13
C LEU A 11 0.05 6.34 -4.76
N GLU A 12 1.02 7.21 -4.50
CA GLU A 12 1.08 8.00 -3.26
C GLU A 12 -0.17 8.88 -3.06
N ILE A 13 -0.59 9.59 -4.11
CA ILE A 13 -1.82 10.41 -4.09
C ILE A 13 -3.03 9.54 -3.75
N LEU A 14 -3.18 8.37 -4.38
CA LEU A 14 -4.27 7.43 -4.07
C LEU A 14 -4.22 6.98 -2.59
N LEU A 15 -3.05 6.59 -2.10
CA LEU A 15 -2.88 6.11 -0.72
C LEU A 15 -3.13 7.19 0.33
N SER A 16 -2.87 8.46 -0.01
CA SER A 16 -3.13 9.61 0.86
C SER A 16 -4.61 9.83 1.16
N GLN A 17 -5.51 9.34 0.29
CA GLN A 17 -6.96 9.47 0.47
C GLN A 17 -7.51 8.48 1.51
N ILE A 18 -6.74 7.45 1.88
CA ILE A 18 -7.14 6.46 2.87
C ILE A 18 -7.07 7.11 4.25
N ARG A 19 -8.20 7.20 4.95
CA ARG A 19 -8.29 7.82 6.27
C ARG A 19 -7.52 7.00 7.32
N PRO A 20 -6.89 7.65 8.32
CA PRO A 20 -6.30 6.96 9.46
C PRO A 20 -7.38 6.29 10.32
N HIS A 21 -6.98 5.40 11.22
CA HIS A 21 -7.89 4.80 12.19
C HIS A 21 -8.56 5.91 13.03
N PRO A 22 -9.89 5.94 13.18
CA PRO A 22 -10.59 7.06 13.81
C PRO A 22 -10.27 7.22 15.30
N THR A 23 -9.98 6.11 15.99
CA THR A 23 -9.70 6.07 17.44
C THR A 23 -8.52 5.10 17.74
N PRO A 24 -7.28 5.45 17.38
CA PRO A 24 -6.14 4.54 17.47
C PRO A 24 -5.84 4.15 18.92
N LYS A 25 -5.52 2.88 19.15
CA LYS A 25 -5.10 2.34 20.45
C LYS A 25 -3.58 2.24 20.50
N PRO A 26 -2.88 3.05 21.33
CA PRO A 26 -1.41 3.00 21.43
C PRO A 26 -0.87 1.64 21.87
N SER A 27 -1.60 0.91 22.72
CA SER A 27 -1.20 -0.44 23.18
C SER A 27 -1.20 -1.50 22.07
N LEU A 28 -1.79 -1.20 20.91
CA LEU A 28 -1.77 -2.03 19.71
C LEU A 28 -0.88 -1.42 18.60
N GLU A 29 -0.18 -0.33 18.90
CA GLU A 29 0.64 0.42 17.95
C GLU A 29 -0.11 0.81 16.65
N GLN A 30 -1.38 1.23 16.76
CA GLN A 30 -2.20 1.62 15.61
C GLN A 30 -1.82 2.98 14.99
N TYR A 31 -0.59 3.14 14.54
CA TYR A 31 -0.18 4.27 13.70
C TYR A 31 -0.45 3.96 12.23
N THR A 32 -0.73 4.99 11.43
CA THR A 32 -0.93 4.82 9.99
C THR A 32 0.39 5.09 9.27
N ILE A 33 0.90 4.10 8.54
CA ILE A 33 2.10 4.25 7.70
C ILE A 33 1.97 5.46 6.75
N PRO A 34 2.94 6.38 6.66
CA PRO A 34 2.87 7.52 5.74
C PRO A 34 2.69 7.10 4.27
N ALA A 35 1.90 7.85 3.50
CA ALA A 35 1.54 7.49 2.13
C ALA A 35 2.76 7.38 1.19
N ASN A 36 3.74 8.28 1.34
CA ASN A 36 5.00 8.26 0.58
C ASN A 36 5.86 7.01 0.86
N VAL A 37 5.89 6.57 2.13
CA VAL A 37 6.59 5.35 2.55
C VAL A 37 5.87 4.13 1.98
N ALA A 38 4.54 4.06 2.12
CA ALA A 38 3.73 2.98 1.56
C ALA A 38 3.88 2.87 0.03
N ALA A 39 3.79 4.00 -0.69
CA ALA A 39 3.98 4.03 -2.14
C ALA A 39 5.38 3.56 -2.54
N THR A 40 6.42 3.90 -1.78
CA THR A 40 7.79 3.46 -2.07
C THR A 40 7.96 1.96 -1.87
N ILE A 41 7.44 1.39 -0.77
CA ILE A 41 7.46 -0.06 -0.51
C ILE A 41 6.75 -0.81 -1.64
N LEU A 42 5.52 -0.42 -1.95
CA LEU A 42 4.70 -1.07 -2.97
C LEU A 42 5.29 -0.94 -4.37
N TYR A 43 5.88 0.21 -4.71
CA TYR A 43 6.51 0.42 -6.02
C TYR A 43 7.74 -0.47 -6.21
N ILE A 44 8.57 -0.61 -5.17
CA ILE A 44 9.73 -1.50 -5.18
C ILE A 44 9.27 -2.96 -5.30
N ALA A 45 8.31 -3.39 -4.47
CA ALA A 45 7.79 -4.76 -4.52
C ALA A 45 7.16 -5.10 -5.88
N ALA A 46 6.35 -4.20 -6.45
CA ALA A 46 5.68 -4.44 -7.73
C ALA A 46 6.63 -4.44 -8.93
N TYR A 47 7.54 -3.46 -9.02
CA TYR A 47 8.29 -3.21 -10.26
C TYR A 47 9.77 -3.58 -10.20
N THR A 48 10.39 -3.61 -9.03
CA THR A 48 11.77 -4.08 -8.86
C THR A 48 11.81 -5.58 -8.64
N TYR A 49 10.91 -6.13 -7.81
CA TYR A 49 10.92 -7.54 -7.44
C TYR A 49 9.80 -8.39 -8.08
N ASN A 50 8.78 -7.76 -8.68
CA ASN A 50 7.65 -8.45 -9.31
C ASN A 50 6.89 -9.37 -8.32
N ASP A 51 6.70 -8.87 -7.08
CA ASP A 51 6.07 -9.59 -5.96
C ASP A 51 4.60 -9.21 -5.72
N ILE A 52 4.03 -8.32 -6.53
CA ILE A 52 2.63 -7.87 -6.42
C ILE A 52 1.80 -8.31 -7.62
N ILE A 53 2.18 -7.87 -8.83
CA ILE A 53 1.40 -8.09 -10.05
C ILE A 53 1.23 -9.58 -10.35
N ASP A 54 -0.04 -10.01 -10.43
CA ASP A 54 -0.45 -11.41 -10.62
C ASP A 54 0.00 -12.34 -9.47
N LYS A 55 0.14 -11.81 -8.25
CA LYS A 55 0.51 -12.56 -7.03
C LYS A 55 -0.59 -12.52 -5.99
N THR A 56 -0.53 -13.47 -5.04
CA THR A 56 -1.34 -13.43 -3.82
C THR A 56 -0.52 -12.74 -2.73
N VAL A 57 -1.01 -11.60 -2.22
CA VAL A 57 -0.33 -10.79 -1.21
C VAL A 57 -1.10 -10.86 0.10
N LEU A 58 -0.38 -11.00 1.22
CA LEU A 58 -0.93 -10.97 2.58
C LEU A 58 -0.35 -9.76 3.34
N ASP A 59 -1.22 -8.94 3.91
CA ASP A 59 -0.87 -7.76 4.72
C ASP A 59 -1.17 -8.04 6.20
N LEU A 60 -0.13 -8.39 6.96
CA LEU A 60 -0.25 -8.75 8.38
C LEU A 60 -0.27 -7.48 9.25
N GLY A 61 -1.32 -7.32 10.05
CA GLY A 61 -1.51 -6.08 10.80
C GLY A 61 -1.93 -4.92 9.91
N CYS A 62 -2.76 -5.18 8.90
CA CYS A 62 -3.11 -4.25 7.83
C CYS A 62 -3.68 -2.90 8.31
N GLY A 63 -4.19 -2.80 9.53
CA GLY A 63 -4.69 -1.56 10.12
C GLY A 63 -5.80 -0.95 9.28
N THR A 64 -5.56 0.20 8.65
CA THR A 64 -6.51 0.85 7.73
C THR A 64 -6.48 0.28 6.30
N GLY A 65 -5.64 -0.72 6.05
CA GLY A 65 -5.48 -1.40 4.77
C GLY A 65 -4.65 -0.63 3.76
N ARG A 66 -3.85 0.38 4.16
CA ARG A 66 -3.10 1.22 3.22
C ARG A 66 -2.15 0.43 2.32
N LEU A 67 -1.47 -0.59 2.84
CA LEU A 67 -0.61 -1.47 2.01
C LEU A 67 -1.45 -2.44 1.18
N ALA A 68 -2.39 -3.16 1.79
CA ALA A 68 -3.29 -4.08 1.09
C ALA A 68 -4.04 -3.42 -0.10
N LEU A 69 -4.63 -2.24 0.10
CA LEU A 69 -5.34 -1.49 -0.94
C LEU A 69 -4.41 -1.04 -2.06
N GLY A 70 -3.19 -0.61 -1.71
CA GLY A 70 -2.18 -0.25 -2.69
C GLY A 70 -1.68 -1.44 -3.52
N ALA A 71 -1.48 -2.60 -2.88
CA ALA A 71 -1.14 -3.84 -3.58
C ALA A 71 -2.26 -4.27 -4.53
N ALA A 72 -3.52 -4.30 -4.05
CA ALA A 72 -4.68 -4.64 -4.87
C ALA A 72 -4.88 -3.67 -6.06
N PHE A 73 -4.55 -2.38 -5.89
CA PHE A 73 -4.61 -1.40 -6.97
C PHE A 73 -3.56 -1.64 -8.06
N LEU A 74 -2.38 -2.17 -7.70
CA LEU A 74 -1.31 -2.46 -8.64
C LEU A 74 -1.57 -3.73 -9.47
N GLY A 75 -2.41 -4.64 -8.95
CA GLY A 75 -2.86 -5.87 -9.62
C GLY A 75 -2.15 -7.11 -9.11
#